data_AF-A0AA36CDE5-F1
#
_entry.id   AF-A0AA36CDE5-F1
#
_cell.length_a   1.000
_cell.length_b   1.000
_cell.length_c   1.000
_cell.angle_alpha   90.00
_cell.angle_beta   90.00
_cell.angle_gamma   90.00
#
_symmetry.space_group_name_H-M   'P 1'
#
loop_
_entity.id
_entity.type
_entity.pdbx_description
1 polymer ?
#
loop_
_entity_poly.entity_id
_entity_poly.type
_entity_poly.pdbx_seq_one_letter_code
_entity_poly.pdbx_strand_id
1 'polypeptide(L)'
;MPHMEPKFELAFRRTLFFFVLILVYLILGASALSLLRPPRHDKGSLDKIERIDVKRAELLNVLWAETLAKSENDWEEMANQKMEAYEKTLLTSASSFVEQRDFTFWGHFERAFSMITTIGPIDCRELSTLGKMFCFVYSLLGVPLALLYLSHCNKMAACLCSSTKIFLSTFSLIFVGAVVYDIVEQGSDDTPFIDAYFSVFLQFSTIGEEDPRVRGIFTYILCLAGLSLMSVTFIVIQQEIEKRTAWFELQFSFLFGRAERWATENKPRSMDRVEEEEEEEEDDGY
;
A
#
# COMPACT_ATOMS: atom_id res chain seq x y z
N MET A 1 -16.76 5.08 -36.23
CA MET A 1 -15.66 5.28 -35.24
C MET A 1 -14.48 5.86 -35.99
N PRO A 2 -13.89 6.97 -35.55
CA PRO A 2 -12.79 7.61 -36.27
C PRO A 2 -11.62 6.62 -36.38
N HIS A 3 -10.97 6.57 -37.54
CA HIS A 3 -9.84 5.72 -37.83
C HIS A 3 -8.70 6.00 -36.82
N MET A 4 -8.68 5.25 -35.71
CA MET A 4 -7.59 5.31 -34.76
C MET A 4 -6.34 4.69 -35.38
N GLU A 5 -5.17 5.24 -35.05
CA GLU A 5 -3.90 4.71 -35.55
C GLU A 5 -3.77 3.23 -35.13
N PRO A 6 -3.41 2.30 -36.05
CA PRO A 6 -3.46 0.86 -35.77
C PRO A 6 -2.57 0.42 -34.59
N LYS A 7 -1.56 1.22 -34.25
CA LYS A 7 -0.71 1.03 -33.06
C LYS A 7 -1.47 1.26 -31.75
N PHE A 8 -2.35 2.26 -31.74
CA PHE A 8 -3.18 2.59 -30.58
C PHE A 8 -4.17 1.47 -30.30
N GLU A 9 -4.84 0.96 -31.33
CA GLU A 9 -5.83 -0.11 -31.18
C GLU A 9 -5.21 -1.39 -30.60
N LEU A 10 -4.00 -1.75 -31.06
CA LEU A 10 -3.27 -2.89 -30.51
C LEU A 10 -2.89 -2.65 -29.03
N ALA A 11 -2.32 -1.49 -28.71
CA ALA A 11 -1.93 -1.15 -27.34
C ALA A 11 -3.13 -1.13 -26.39
N PHE A 12 -4.27 -0.62 -26.86
CA PHE A 12 -5.52 -0.57 -26.12
C PHE A 12 -6.04 -1.98 -25.78
N ARG A 13 -6.10 -2.89 -26.78
CA ARG A 13 -6.54 -4.28 -26.57
C ARG A 13 -5.67 -5.02 -25.54
N ARG A 14 -4.35 -4.86 -25.62
CA ARG A 14 -3.41 -5.46 -24.65
C ARG A 14 -3.63 -4.91 -23.24
N THR A 15 -3.80 -3.59 -23.13
CA THR A 15 -4.04 -2.92 -21.84
C THR A 15 -5.35 -3.38 -21.21
N LEU A 16 -6.41 -3.50 -22.02
CA LEU A 16 -7.72 -3.96 -21.55
C LEU A 16 -7.68 -5.43 -21.09
N PHE A 17 -6.93 -6.30 -21.77
CA PHE A 17 -6.69 -7.68 -21.32
C PHE A 17 -6.04 -7.73 -19.93
N PHE A 18 -4.93 -7.02 -19.73
CA PHE A 18 -4.26 -6.99 -18.43
C PHE A 18 -5.10 -6.34 -17.34
N PHE A 19 -5.91 -5.33 -17.68
CA PHE A 19 -6.85 -4.72 -16.75
C PHE A 19 -7.89 -5.72 -16.23
N VAL A 20 -8.52 -6.51 -17.12
CA VAL A 20 -9.45 -7.57 -16.72
C VAL A 20 -8.75 -8.63 -15.88
N LEU A 21 -7.52 -9.02 -16.24
CA LEU A 21 -6.73 -9.99 -15.48
C LEU A 21 -6.45 -9.51 -14.05
N ILE A 22 -6.10 -8.23 -13.87
CA ILE A 22 -5.88 -7.62 -12.55
C ILE A 22 -7.18 -7.62 -11.73
N LEU A 23 -8.32 -7.28 -12.33
CA LEU A 23 -9.62 -7.30 -11.62
C LEU A 23 -9.96 -8.70 -11.11
N VAL A 24 -9.77 -9.73 -11.93
CA VAL A 24 -9.99 -11.13 -11.53
C VAL A 24 -9.03 -11.52 -10.39
N TYR A 25 -7.75 -11.14 -10.50
CA TYR A 25 -6.76 -11.41 -9.45
C TYR A 25 -7.11 -10.71 -8.13
N LEU A 26 -7.63 -9.49 -8.17
CA LEU A 26 -8.11 -8.77 -6.99
C LEU A 26 -9.30 -9.46 -6.32
N ILE A 27 -10.26 -9.97 -7.09
CA ILE A 27 -11.42 -10.71 -6.54
C ILE A 27 -10.95 -12.02 -5.88
N LEU A 28 -10.03 -12.74 -6.52
CA LEU A 28 -9.42 -13.95 -5.95
C LEU A 28 -8.63 -13.63 -4.68
N GLY A 29 -7.86 -12.55 -4.66
CA GLY A 29 -7.14 -12.08 -3.47
C GLY A 29 -8.08 -11.69 -2.33
N ALA A 30 -9.14 -10.93 -2.61
CA ALA A 30 -10.12 -10.49 -1.62
C ALA A 30 -10.89 -11.68 -1.01
N SER A 31 -11.26 -12.67 -1.84
CA SER A 31 -11.92 -13.89 -1.37
C SER A 31 -10.97 -14.80 -0.58
N ALA A 32 -9.72 -14.97 -1.01
CA ALA A 32 -8.72 -15.70 -0.25
C ALA A 32 -8.47 -15.05 1.11
N LEU A 33 -8.24 -13.73 1.16
CA LEU A 33 -7.98 -13.00 2.41
C LEU A 33 -9.19 -12.98 3.35
N SER A 34 -10.43 -13.01 2.84
CA SER A 34 -11.61 -13.09 3.69
C SER A 34 -11.78 -14.49 4.32
N LEU A 35 -11.33 -15.54 3.64
CA LEU A 35 -11.38 -16.93 4.11
C LEU A 35 -10.19 -17.32 5.00
N LEU A 36 -8.99 -16.85 4.66
CA LEU A 36 -7.74 -17.17 5.38
C LEU A 36 -7.52 -16.30 6.62
N ARG A 37 -8.38 -15.31 6.86
CA ARG A 37 -8.33 -14.53 8.09
C ARG A 37 -8.52 -15.50 9.26
N PRO A 38 -7.53 -15.65 10.18
CA PRO A 38 -7.74 -16.48 11.35
C PRO A 38 -9.00 -15.99 12.08
N PRO A 39 -9.81 -16.89 12.66
CA PRO A 39 -10.93 -16.49 13.50
C PRO A 39 -10.39 -15.55 14.55
N ARG A 40 -10.76 -14.27 14.39
CA ARG A 40 -10.36 -13.10 15.13
C ARG A 40 -9.82 -13.46 16.52
N HIS A 41 -8.50 -13.50 16.69
CA HIS A 41 -7.91 -13.44 18.02
C HIS A 41 -8.00 -11.97 18.47
N ASP A 42 -9.22 -11.55 18.78
CA ASP A 42 -9.67 -10.20 19.11
C ASP A 42 -9.14 -9.68 20.46
N LYS A 43 -8.00 -10.18 20.93
CA LYS A 43 -7.45 -9.80 22.24
C LYS A 43 -6.56 -8.55 22.22
N GLY A 44 -6.25 -7.99 21.04
CA GLY A 44 -5.35 -6.82 20.95
C GLY A 44 -6.07 -5.50 20.66
N SER A 45 -6.96 -5.50 19.67
CA SER A 45 -7.72 -4.31 19.24
C SER A 45 -9.07 -4.21 19.94
N LEU A 46 -9.76 -5.35 20.12
CA LEU A 46 -11.00 -5.36 20.92
C LEU A 46 -10.71 -5.16 22.40
N ASP A 47 -9.64 -5.73 22.97
CA ASP A 47 -9.23 -5.43 24.35
C ASP A 47 -8.87 -3.95 24.54
N LYS A 48 -8.33 -3.26 23.53
CA LYS A 48 -8.10 -1.79 23.61
C LYS A 48 -9.40 -0.99 23.55
N ILE A 49 -10.30 -1.33 22.63
CA ILE A 49 -11.62 -0.68 22.50
C ILE A 49 -12.47 -0.98 23.74
N GLU A 50 -12.48 -2.22 24.21
CA GLU A 50 -13.15 -2.70 25.41
C GLU A 50 -12.55 -2.05 26.67
N ARG A 51 -11.23 -1.90 26.79
CA ARG A 51 -10.62 -1.16 27.90
C ARG A 51 -11.01 0.32 27.89
N ILE A 52 -11.12 0.94 26.71
CA ILE A 52 -11.59 2.33 26.60
C ILE A 52 -13.07 2.41 27.00
N ASP A 53 -13.90 1.49 26.52
CA ASP A 53 -15.33 1.41 26.83
C ASP A 53 -15.60 1.10 28.31
N VAL A 54 -14.79 0.22 28.92
CA VAL A 54 -14.85 -0.10 30.36
C VAL A 54 -14.46 1.12 31.19
N LYS A 55 -13.36 1.80 30.85
CA LYS A 55 -12.97 3.03 31.55
C LYS A 55 -13.99 4.16 31.36
N ARG A 56 -14.62 4.24 30.19
CA ARG A 56 -15.71 5.18 29.92
C ARG A 56 -16.94 4.85 30.77
N ALA A 57 -17.31 3.57 30.86
CA ALA A 57 -18.44 3.11 31.67
C ALA A 57 -18.19 3.33 33.16
N GLU A 58 -16.97 3.10 33.65
CA GLU A 58 -16.57 3.37 35.02
C GLU A 58 -16.66 4.87 35.35
N LEU A 59 -16.14 5.74 34.47
CA LEU A 59 -16.27 7.20 34.62
C LEU A 59 -17.75 7.61 34.67
N LEU A 60 -18.59 7.10 33.76
CA LEU A 60 -20.02 7.41 33.72
C LEU A 60 -20.75 6.93 34.98
N ASN A 61 -20.41 5.75 35.50
CA ASN A 61 -20.99 5.22 36.74
C ASN A 61 -20.61 6.07 37.95
N VAL A 62 -19.35 6.51 38.04
CA VAL A 62 -18.88 7.41 39.11
C VAL A 62 -19.59 8.77 39.02
N LEU A 63 -19.73 9.33 37.82
CA LEU A 63 -20.44 10.59 37.62
C LEU A 63 -21.92 10.46 37.99
N TRP A 64 -22.57 9.36 37.61
CA TRP A 64 -23.98 9.10 37.89
C TRP A 64 -24.24 8.89 39.38
N ALA A 65 -23.41 8.11 40.08
CA ALA A 65 -23.54 7.91 41.52
C ALA A 65 -23.45 9.24 42.31
N GLU A 66 -22.60 10.16 41.84
CA GLU A 66 -22.38 11.45 42.50
C GLU A 66 -23.44 12.50 42.16
N THR A 67 -24.22 12.32 41.08
CA THR A 67 -25.37 13.23 40.74
C THR A 67 -26.42 13.25 41.85
N LEU A 68 -26.60 12.13 42.55
CA LEU A 68 -27.59 11.97 43.61
C LEU A 68 -27.17 12.61 44.94
N ALA A 69 -25.90 12.99 45.08
CA ALA A 69 -25.31 13.42 46.34
C ALA A 69 -24.93 14.91 46.40
N LYS A 70 -24.87 15.62 45.27
CA LYS A 70 -24.36 17.00 45.18
C LYS A 70 -25.37 17.98 44.57
N SER A 71 -25.17 19.27 44.86
CA SER A 71 -25.89 20.35 44.18
C SER A 71 -25.47 20.41 42.70
N GLU A 72 -26.37 20.86 41.82
CA GLU A 72 -26.16 20.88 40.37
C GLU A 72 -24.86 21.59 39.96
N ASN A 73 -24.57 22.72 40.59
CA ASN A 73 -23.39 23.55 40.30
C ASN A 73 -22.08 22.87 40.77
N ASP A 74 -22.08 22.26 41.95
CA ASP A 74 -20.91 21.55 42.49
C ASP A 74 -20.65 20.23 41.74
N TRP A 75 -21.71 19.63 41.18
CA TRP A 75 -21.62 18.45 40.35
C TRP A 75 -21.05 18.79 38.97
N GLU A 76 -21.49 19.89 38.35
CA GLU A 76 -21.00 20.34 37.04
C GLU A 76 -19.50 20.62 37.07
N GLU A 77 -19.02 21.35 38.08
CA GLU A 77 -17.59 21.68 38.21
C GLU A 77 -16.73 20.42 38.42
N MET A 78 -17.22 19.47 39.23
CA MET A 78 -16.54 18.19 39.48
C MET A 78 -16.57 17.25 38.27
N ALA A 79 -17.67 17.22 37.52
CA ALA A 79 -17.80 16.42 36.31
C ALA A 79 -16.84 16.89 35.22
N ASN A 80 -16.75 18.21 35.02
CA ASN A 80 -15.82 18.81 34.07
C ASN A 80 -14.36 18.50 34.45
N GLN A 81 -13.99 18.61 35.73
CA GLN A 81 -12.64 18.25 36.19
C GLN A 81 -12.29 16.77 35.96
N LYS A 82 -13.23 15.84 36.23
CA LYS A 82 -13.01 14.41 36.00
C LYS A 82 -12.95 14.05 34.52
N MET A 83 -13.77 14.70 33.69
CA MET A 83 -13.75 14.53 32.24
C MET A 83 -12.43 15.03 31.65
N GLU A 84 -11.96 16.20 32.07
CA GLU A 84 -10.68 16.77 31.64
C GLU A 84 -9.50 15.87 32.06
N ALA A 85 -9.53 15.29 33.27
CA ALA A 85 -8.51 14.33 33.72
C ALA A 85 -8.50 13.04 32.88
N TYR A 86 -9.69 12.53 32.51
CA TYR A 86 -9.82 11.36 31.64
C TYR A 86 -9.32 11.63 30.23
N GLU A 87 -9.73 12.77 29.65
CA GLU A 87 -9.27 13.22 28.34
C GLU A 87 -7.75 13.43 28.32
N LYS A 88 -7.19 14.09 29.33
CA LYS A 88 -5.75 14.26 29.47
C LYS A 88 -5.01 12.92 29.56
N THR A 89 -5.58 11.92 30.24
CA THR A 89 -4.97 10.58 30.34
C THR A 89 -5.04 9.82 29.01
N LEU A 90 -6.15 9.93 28.28
CA LEU A 90 -6.30 9.39 26.92
C LEU A 90 -5.34 10.07 25.95
N LEU A 91 -5.27 11.39 25.97
CA LEU A 91 -4.36 12.18 25.15
C LEU A 91 -2.90 11.87 25.50
N THR A 92 -2.54 11.67 26.76
CA THR A 92 -1.17 11.27 27.15
C THR A 92 -0.83 9.85 26.69
N SER A 93 -1.80 8.94 26.71
CA SER A 93 -1.61 7.56 26.22
C SER A 93 -1.56 7.47 24.70
N ALA A 94 -2.29 8.36 24.01
CA ALA A 94 -2.24 8.52 22.57
C ALA A 94 -1.00 9.32 22.12
N SER A 95 -0.59 10.32 22.90
CA SER A 95 0.58 11.16 22.62
C SER A 95 1.87 10.41 22.90
N SER A 96 1.97 9.60 23.95
CA SER A 96 3.14 8.73 24.17
C SER A 96 3.39 7.75 23.02
N PHE A 97 2.35 7.33 22.29
CA PHE A 97 2.49 6.57 21.04
C PHE A 97 3.06 7.40 19.87
N VAL A 98 2.80 8.71 19.87
CA VAL A 98 3.29 9.67 18.85
C VAL A 98 4.66 10.26 19.23
N GLU A 99 4.93 10.42 20.53
CA GLU A 99 6.08 11.12 21.11
C GLU A 99 7.31 10.20 21.27
N GLN A 100 7.10 8.88 21.20
CA GLN A 100 8.17 7.88 21.10
C GLN A 100 8.73 7.74 19.66
N ARG A 101 8.19 8.50 18.70
CA ARG A 101 8.75 8.68 17.35
C ARG A 101 9.78 9.82 17.44
N ASP A 102 10.90 9.51 18.08
CA ASP A 102 11.98 10.40 18.47
C ASP A 102 12.27 11.52 17.45
N PHE A 103 12.25 12.79 17.90
CA PHE A 103 12.82 13.96 17.20
C PHE A 103 14.36 13.89 17.11
N THR A 104 14.90 12.71 16.82
CA THR A 104 16.33 12.48 16.60
C THR A 104 16.63 12.58 15.12
N PHE A 105 17.86 12.98 14.78
CA PHE A 105 18.35 12.99 13.39
C PHE A 105 18.10 11.63 12.70
N TRP A 106 18.22 10.53 13.44
CA TRP A 106 18.01 9.18 12.93
C TRP A 106 16.55 8.89 12.56
N GLY A 107 15.58 9.30 13.39
CA GLY A 107 14.16 9.20 13.03
C GLY A 107 13.80 10.02 11.80
N HIS A 108 14.47 11.17 11.58
CA HIS A 108 14.33 11.93 10.33
C HIS A 108 15.00 11.25 9.14
N PHE A 109 16.14 10.59 9.35
CA PHE A 109 16.82 9.80 8.31
C PHE A 109 15.97 8.60 7.86
N GLU A 110 15.37 7.87 8.80
CA GLU A 110 14.41 6.78 8.55
C GLU A 110 13.27 7.24 7.64
N ARG A 111 12.59 8.33 8.05
CA ARG A 111 11.51 8.91 7.23
C ARG A 111 11.98 9.34 5.85
N ALA A 112 13.19 9.88 5.73
CA ALA A 112 13.76 10.26 4.44
C ALA A 112 14.08 9.02 3.57
N PHE A 113 14.63 7.96 4.18
CA PHE A 113 14.93 6.70 3.52
C PHE A 113 13.64 6.03 3.00
N SER A 114 12.65 5.82 3.87
CA SER A 114 11.30 5.33 3.53
C SER A 114 10.67 6.11 2.37
N MET A 115 10.84 7.43 2.34
CA MET A 115 10.31 8.29 1.28
C MET A 115 10.95 8.06 -0.08
N ILE A 116 12.29 7.93 -0.15
CA ILE A 116 12.98 7.69 -1.43
C ILE A 116 12.82 6.25 -1.91
N THR A 117 12.77 5.28 -0.99
CA THR A 117 12.62 3.86 -1.30
C THR A 117 11.16 3.45 -1.46
N THR A 118 10.22 4.36 -1.16
CA THR A 118 8.77 4.14 -1.16
C THR A 118 8.33 3.01 -0.22
N ILE A 119 9.10 2.77 0.85
CA ILE A 119 8.79 1.78 1.86
C ILE A 119 7.84 2.41 2.89
N GLY A 120 6.59 1.94 2.96
CA GLY A 120 5.67 2.24 4.04
C GLY A 120 4.89 3.57 3.93
N PRO A 121 3.81 3.71 4.71
CA PRO A 121 2.98 4.91 4.72
C PRO A 121 3.65 6.07 5.46
N ILE A 122 3.51 7.28 4.92
CA ILE A 122 3.93 8.53 5.57
C ILE A 122 2.69 9.25 6.09
N ASP A 123 2.64 9.50 7.40
CA ASP A 123 1.53 10.21 8.03
C ASP A 123 1.58 11.71 7.73
N CYS A 124 0.81 12.16 6.75
CA CYS A 124 0.66 13.58 6.39
C CYS A 124 0.20 14.48 7.54
N ARG A 125 -0.33 13.92 8.64
CA ARG A 125 -0.77 14.67 9.82
C ARG A 125 0.39 15.11 10.72
N GLU A 126 1.51 14.41 10.67
CA GLU A 126 2.70 14.71 11.49
C GLU A 126 3.56 15.83 10.90
N LEU A 127 3.29 16.25 9.65
CA LEU A 127 4.12 17.24 8.94
C LEU A 127 3.47 18.63 8.95
N SER A 128 4.30 19.65 9.20
CA SER A 128 3.92 21.05 8.97
C SER A 128 3.66 21.31 7.49
N THR A 129 2.93 22.39 7.15
CA THR A 129 2.68 22.79 5.75
C THR A 129 3.98 22.92 4.94
N LEU A 130 5.03 23.47 5.56
CA LEU A 130 6.35 23.57 4.95
C LEU A 130 7.01 22.19 4.79
N GLY A 131 6.88 21.32 5.79
CA GLY A 131 7.36 19.93 5.71
C GLY A 131 6.71 19.16 4.55
N LYS A 132 5.39 19.33 4.34
CA LYS A 132 4.68 18.71 3.21
C LYS A 132 5.24 19.15 1.85
N MET A 133 5.49 20.46 1.69
CA MET A 133 6.08 21.00 0.46
C MET A 133 7.50 20.46 0.23
N PHE A 134 8.30 20.36 1.28
CA PHE A 134 9.63 19.76 1.20
C PHE A 134 9.56 18.28 0.81
N CYS A 135 8.70 17.49 1.44
CA CYS A 135 8.54 16.06 1.15
C CYS A 135 8.08 15.81 -0.29
N PHE A 136 7.22 16.67 -0.83
CA PHE A 136 6.84 16.60 -2.24
C PHE A 136 8.05 16.76 -3.17
N VAL A 137 8.85 17.83 -2.99
CA VAL A 137 10.04 18.08 -3.81
C VAL A 137 11.10 16.99 -3.62
N TYR A 138 11.29 16.56 -2.38
CA TYR A 138 12.24 15.51 -2.02
C TYR A 138 11.87 14.16 -2.67
N SER A 139 10.59 13.77 -2.63
CA SER A 139 10.11 12.54 -3.28
C SER A 139 10.23 12.60 -4.79
N LEU A 140 9.93 13.76 -5.39
CA LEU A 140 9.99 13.97 -6.83
C LEU A 140 11.40 13.73 -7.41
N LEU A 141 12.44 14.06 -6.66
CA LEU A 141 13.83 13.85 -7.05
C LEU A 141 14.42 12.53 -6.51
N GLY A 142 14.04 12.15 -5.30
CA GLY A 142 14.57 10.98 -4.59
C GLY A 142 14.10 9.65 -5.18
N VAL A 143 12.82 9.52 -5.52
CA VAL A 143 12.28 8.26 -6.08
C VAL A 143 12.93 7.93 -7.44
N PRO A 144 13.05 8.86 -8.41
CA PRO A 144 13.80 8.58 -9.64
C PRO A 144 15.26 8.20 -9.40
N LEU A 145 15.92 8.79 -8.40
CA LEU A 145 17.30 8.45 -8.04
C LEU A 145 17.39 7.01 -7.49
N ALA A 146 16.44 6.60 -6.65
CA ALA A 146 16.34 5.23 -6.16
C ALA A 146 16.07 4.24 -7.31
N LEU A 147 15.20 4.59 -8.26
CA LEU A 147 14.95 3.78 -9.46
C LEU A 147 16.20 3.66 -10.36
N LEU A 148 17.02 4.71 -10.48
CA LEU A 148 18.30 4.65 -11.18
C LEU A 148 19.27 3.68 -10.50
N TYR A 149 19.39 3.76 -9.17
CA TYR A 149 20.17 2.80 -8.39
C TYR A 149 19.71 1.35 -8.66
N LEU A 150 18.41 1.09 -8.53
CA LEU A 150 17.84 -0.23 -8.82
C LEU A 150 18.13 -0.68 -10.25
N SER A 151 18.02 0.20 -11.25
CA SER A 151 18.33 -0.10 -12.64
C SER A 151 19.78 -0.57 -12.85
N HIS A 152 20.74 0.05 -12.17
CA HIS A 152 22.14 -0.38 -12.21
C HIS A 152 22.35 -1.74 -11.54
N CYS A 153 21.75 -1.95 -10.37
CA CYS A 153 21.77 -3.24 -9.69
C CYS A 153 21.14 -4.35 -10.55
N ASN A 154 20.05 -4.04 -11.27
CA ASN A 154 19.36 -5.00 -12.12
C ASN A 154 20.25 -5.46 -13.28
N LYS A 155 20.99 -4.54 -13.91
CA LYS A 155 21.96 -4.87 -14.95
C LYS A 155 23.11 -5.74 -14.41
N MET A 156 23.62 -5.40 -13.23
CA MET A 156 24.68 -6.20 -12.58
C MET A 156 24.20 -7.62 -12.25
N ALA A 157 23.00 -7.76 -11.69
CA ALA A 157 22.43 -9.05 -11.34
C ALA A 157 22.14 -9.93 -12.57
N ALA A 158 21.68 -9.33 -13.67
CA ALA A 158 21.46 -10.02 -14.93
C ALA A 158 22.76 -10.61 -15.52
N CYS A 159 23.90 -9.95 -15.32
CA CYS A 159 25.21 -10.48 -15.75
C CYS A 159 25.74 -11.59 -14.83
N LEU A 160 25.43 -11.54 -13.54
CA LEU A 160 26.06 -12.40 -12.53
C LEU A 160 25.31 -13.73 -12.32
N CYS A 161 23.98 -13.73 -12.45
CA CYS A 161 23.14 -14.83 -12.01
C CYS A 161 22.17 -15.33 -13.10
N SER A 162 22.08 -16.65 -13.24
CA SER A 162 20.98 -17.31 -13.98
C SER A 162 19.66 -17.14 -13.24
N SER A 163 18.52 -17.11 -13.95
CA SER A 163 17.19 -16.86 -13.39
C SER A 163 16.87 -17.69 -12.15
N THR A 164 17.21 -18.98 -12.13
CA THR A 164 16.99 -19.86 -10.96
C THR A 164 17.81 -19.45 -9.73
N LYS A 165 19.04 -18.96 -9.95
CA LYS A 165 19.93 -18.52 -8.87
C LYS A 165 19.46 -17.21 -8.25
N ILE A 166 18.79 -16.35 -9.01
CA ILE A 166 18.23 -15.10 -8.52
C ILE A 166 17.17 -15.39 -7.46
N PHE A 167 16.21 -16.27 -7.75
CA PHE A 167 15.19 -16.67 -6.77
C PHE A 167 15.80 -17.21 -5.48
N LEU A 168 16.77 -18.14 -5.60
CA LEU A 168 17.43 -18.71 -4.43
C LEU A 168 18.20 -17.66 -3.62
N SER A 169 18.89 -16.75 -4.29
CA SER A 169 19.60 -15.63 -3.66
C SER A 169 18.64 -14.71 -2.92
N THR A 170 17.48 -14.40 -3.50
CA THR A 170 16.45 -13.57 -2.88
C THR A 170 15.88 -14.24 -1.63
N PHE A 171 15.49 -15.52 -1.70
CA PHE A 171 15.03 -16.28 -0.53
C PHE A 171 16.08 -16.33 0.59
N SER A 172 17.35 -16.57 0.24
CA SER A 172 18.45 -16.56 1.20
C SER A 172 18.63 -15.19 1.84
N LEU A 173 18.47 -14.10 1.09
CA LEU A 173 18.64 -12.75 1.63
C LEU A 173 17.48 -12.34 2.55
N ILE A 174 16.25 -12.71 2.23
CA ILE A 174 15.10 -12.50 3.13
C ILE A 174 15.32 -13.27 4.43
N PHE A 175 15.81 -14.52 4.36
CA PHE A 175 16.12 -15.31 5.54
C PHE A 175 17.20 -14.66 6.41
N VAL A 176 18.30 -14.18 5.82
CA VAL A 176 19.34 -13.44 6.53
C VAL A 176 18.78 -12.16 7.14
N GLY A 177 17.96 -11.41 6.40
CA GLY A 177 17.28 -10.22 6.89
C GLY A 177 16.37 -10.51 8.08
N ALA A 178 15.63 -11.62 8.05
CA ALA A 178 14.76 -12.05 9.14
C ALA A 178 15.55 -12.38 10.41
N VAL A 179 16.69 -13.08 10.27
CA VAL A 179 17.60 -13.35 11.40
C VAL A 179 18.17 -12.05 11.97
N VAL A 180 18.56 -11.09 11.12
CA VAL A 180 19.05 -9.78 11.57
C VAL A 180 17.95 -8.99 12.28
N TYR A 181 16.74 -8.99 11.73
CA TYR A 181 15.58 -8.33 12.34
C TYR A 181 15.27 -8.88 13.73
N ASP A 182 15.26 -10.21 13.88
CA ASP A 182 15.03 -10.90 15.16
C ASP A 182 16.11 -10.57 16.22
N ILE A 183 17.39 -10.50 15.81
CA ILE A 183 18.49 -10.09 16.70
C ILE A 183 18.35 -8.63 17.12
N VAL A 184 17.97 -7.74 16.20
CA VAL A 184 17.88 -6.29 16.45
C VAL A 184 16.69 -5.95 17.35
N GLU A 185 15.54 -6.61 17.18
CA GLU A 185 14.35 -6.36 18.00
C GLU A 185 14.49 -6.90 19.45
N GLN A 186 15.63 -7.52 19.79
CA GLN A 186 15.93 -8.05 21.12
C GLN A 186 14.77 -8.89 21.69
N GLY A 187 14.38 -9.93 20.96
CA GLY A 187 13.60 -11.05 21.50
C GLY A 187 12.43 -10.66 22.39
N SER A 188 11.45 -9.91 21.88
CA SER A 188 10.12 -10.03 22.45
C SER A 188 9.67 -11.46 22.22
N ASP A 189 9.79 -12.32 23.24
CA ASP A 189 9.65 -13.80 23.24
C ASP A 189 8.31 -14.36 22.68
N ASP A 190 7.43 -13.49 22.17
CA ASP A 190 6.06 -13.80 21.77
C ASP A 190 5.81 -13.75 20.24
N THR A 191 6.73 -13.24 19.41
CA THR A 191 6.51 -13.17 17.95
C THR A 191 7.09 -14.40 17.23
N PRO A 192 6.30 -15.13 16.42
CA PRO A 192 6.83 -16.27 15.68
C PRO A 192 7.77 -15.79 14.56
N PHE A 193 8.88 -16.50 14.32
CA PHE A 193 9.88 -16.15 13.28
C PHE A 193 9.28 -15.93 11.87
N ILE A 194 8.14 -16.58 11.57
CA ILE A 194 7.44 -16.38 10.31
C ILE A 194 6.98 -14.93 10.11
N ASP A 195 6.63 -14.22 11.20
CA ASP A 195 6.21 -12.82 11.15
C ASP A 195 7.41 -11.90 10.84
N ALA A 196 8.59 -12.19 11.40
CA ALA A 196 9.84 -11.50 11.05
C ALA A 196 10.21 -11.73 9.58
N TYR A 197 10.13 -12.99 9.12
CA TYR A 197 10.39 -13.34 7.73
C TYR A 197 9.42 -12.63 6.77
N PHE A 198 8.13 -12.60 7.11
CA PHE A 198 7.11 -11.93 6.32
C PHE A 198 7.29 -10.40 6.34
N SER A 199 7.64 -9.82 7.49
CA SER A 199 7.93 -8.39 7.62
C SER A 199 9.08 -7.94 6.70
N VAL A 200 10.20 -8.67 6.72
CA VAL A 200 11.35 -8.41 5.83
C VAL A 200 10.97 -8.59 4.36
N PHE A 201 10.17 -9.60 4.03
CA PHE A 201 9.64 -9.77 2.68
C PHE A 201 8.81 -8.55 2.23
N LEU A 202 7.92 -8.04 3.09
CA LEU A 202 7.09 -6.87 2.79
C LEU A 202 7.95 -5.61 2.64
N GLN A 203 8.98 -5.44 3.47
CA GLN A 203 9.93 -4.32 3.40
C GLN A 203 10.71 -4.34 2.07
N PHE A 204 11.31 -5.48 1.72
CA PHE A 204 12.07 -5.61 0.46
C PHE A 204 11.18 -5.52 -0.78
N SER A 205 9.88 -5.79 -0.64
CA SER A 205 8.87 -5.65 -1.70
C SER A 205 8.25 -4.26 -1.77
N THR A 206 8.69 -3.30 -0.94
CA THR A 206 8.13 -1.95 -0.80
C THR A 206 6.62 -1.92 -0.48
N ILE A 207 6.11 -2.93 0.23
CA ILE A 207 4.71 -3.02 0.69
C ILE A 207 4.61 -2.71 2.20
N GLY A 208 5.59 -3.15 2.97
CA GLY A 208 5.59 -3.10 4.43
C GLY A 208 5.87 -1.71 4.99
N GLU A 209 5.42 -1.51 6.23
CA GLU A 209 5.79 -0.34 7.03
C GLU A 209 7.18 -0.54 7.64
N GLU A 210 7.98 0.53 7.68
CA GLU A 210 9.28 0.50 8.36
C GLU A 210 9.08 0.58 9.88
N ASP A 211 9.60 -0.41 10.60
CA ASP A 211 9.58 -0.41 12.05
C ASP A 211 10.65 0.56 12.58
N PRO A 212 10.29 1.64 13.30
CA PRO A 212 11.21 2.72 13.71
C PRO A 212 12.27 2.31 14.75
N ARG A 213 12.35 1.01 15.08
CA ARG A 213 13.23 0.46 16.11
C ARG A 213 14.55 -0.04 15.55
N VAL A 214 14.65 -0.25 14.24
CA VAL A 214 15.79 -0.91 13.61
C VAL A 214 16.92 0.10 13.34
N ARG A 215 17.68 0.42 14.40
CA ARG A 215 18.79 1.40 14.36
C ARG A 215 20.08 0.76 13.85
N GLY A 216 20.53 1.13 12.66
CA GLY A 216 21.90 0.88 12.20
C GLY A 216 22.13 1.16 10.71
N ILE A 217 23.32 1.67 10.35
CA ILE A 217 23.68 1.86 8.92
C ILE A 217 23.67 0.50 8.18
N PHE A 218 24.05 -0.57 8.87
CA PHE A 218 24.08 -1.93 8.31
C PHE A 218 22.69 -2.41 7.85
N THR A 219 21.62 -2.10 8.59
CA THR A 219 20.27 -2.55 8.25
C THR A 219 19.74 -1.84 7.00
N TYR A 220 20.06 -0.57 6.77
CA TYR A 220 19.72 0.11 5.52
C TYR A 220 20.53 -0.39 4.32
N ILE A 221 21.81 -0.71 4.50
CA ILE A 221 22.61 -1.34 3.44
C ILE A 221 22.00 -2.70 3.06
N LEU A 222 21.62 -3.50 4.06
CA LEU A 222 20.93 -4.77 3.85
C LEU A 222 19.58 -4.56 3.15
N CYS A 223 18.82 -3.53 3.53
CA CYS A 223 17.56 -3.18 2.90
C CYS A 223 17.74 -2.77 1.43
N LEU A 224 18.75 -1.94 1.11
CA LEU A 224 19.06 -1.57 -0.28
C LEU A 224 19.46 -2.79 -1.12
N ALA A 225 20.26 -3.70 -0.56
CA ALA A 225 20.58 -4.96 -1.22
C ALA A 225 19.33 -5.83 -1.44
N GLY A 226 18.46 -5.91 -0.43
CA GLY A 226 17.17 -6.61 -0.48
C GLY A 226 16.24 -6.08 -1.56
N LEU A 227 16.02 -4.77 -1.57
CA LEU A 227 15.26 -4.06 -2.60
C LEU A 227 15.81 -4.33 -4.01
N SER A 228 17.14 -4.32 -4.16
CA SER A 228 17.76 -4.58 -5.45
C SER A 228 17.48 -6.00 -5.96
N LEU A 229 17.63 -7.03 -5.12
CA LEU A 229 17.37 -8.41 -5.50
C LEU A 229 15.88 -8.69 -5.72
N MET A 230 15.01 -8.07 -4.92
CA MET A 230 13.56 -8.13 -5.14
C MET A 230 13.16 -7.47 -6.46
N SER A 231 13.72 -6.31 -6.78
CA SER A 231 13.48 -5.63 -8.07
C SER A 231 13.81 -6.53 -9.26
N VAL A 232 14.98 -7.20 -9.24
CA VAL A 232 15.35 -8.17 -10.28
C VAL A 232 14.36 -9.34 -10.33
N THR A 233 13.97 -9.84 -9.16
CA THR A 233 13.02 -10.96 -9.06
C THR A 233 11.68 -10.59 -9.69
N PHE A 234 11.17 -9.38 -9.45
CA PHE A 234 9.96 -8.87 -10.10
C PHE A 234 10.08 -8.76 -11.62
N ILE A 235 11.22 -8.30 -12.14
CA ILE A 235 11.46 -8.23 -13.59
C ILE A 235 11.42 -9.64 -14.20
N VAL A 236 12.07 -10.62 -13.56
CA VAL A 236 12.08 -12.02 -14.04
C VAL A 236 10.66 -12.62 -13.99
N ILE A 237 9.92 -12.39 -12.91
CA ILE A 237 8.52 -12.82 -12.79
C ILE A 237 7.66 -12.18 -13.87
N GLN A 238 7.80 -10.87 -14.11
CA GLN A 238 7.05 -10.15 -15.14
C GLN A 238 7.27 -10.76 -16.52
N GLN A 239 8.52 -11.03 -16.90
CA GLN A 239 8.86 -11.67 -18.19
C GLN A 239 8.22 -13.06 -18.33
N GLU A 240 8.22 -13.86 -17.26
CA GLU A 240 7.61 -15.18 -17.28
C GLU A 240 6.08 -15.11 -17.34
N ILE A 241 5.46 -14.14 -16.66
CA ILE A 241 4.02 -13.86 -16.77
C ILE A 241 3.69 -13.48 -18.21
N GLU A 242 4.37 -12.49 -18.79
CA GLU A 242 4.14 -12.04 -20.18
C GLU A 242 4.23 -13.19 -21.18
N LYS A 243 5.25 -14.05 -21.02
CA LYS A 243 5.43 -15.23 -21.88
C LYS A 243 4.28 -16.23 -21.75
N ARG A 244 3.81 -16.50 -20.54
CA ARG A 244 2.70 -17.44 -20.29
C ARG A 244 1.35 -16.85 -20.69
N THR A 245 1.15 -15.55 -20.53
CA THR A 245 -0.11 -14.88 -20.87
C THR A 245 -0.24 -14.58 -22.36
N ALA A 246 0.84 -14.60 -23.14
CA ALA A 246 0.83 -14.30 -24.58
C ALA A 246 -0.20 -15.12 -25.36
N TRP A 247 -0.37 -16.41 -25.04
CA TRP A 247 -1.39 -17.24 -25.69
C TRP A 247 -2.82 -16.79 -25.35
N PHE A 248 -3.08 -16.43 -24.10
CA PHE A 248 -4.38 -15.92 -23.65
C PHE A 248 -4.69 -14.53 -24.21
N GLU A 249 -3.68 -13.66 -24.32
CA GLU A 249 -3.79 -12.33 -24.93
C GLU A 249 -4.25 -12.43 -26.39
N LEU A 250 -3.71 -13.40 -27.12
CA LEU A 250 -4.08 -13.68 -28.51
C LEU A 250 -5.54 -14.17 -28.60
N GLN A 251 -5.96 -15.11 -27.74
CA GLN A 251 -7.35 -15.58 -27.68
C GLN A 251 -8.33 -14.44 -27.34
N PHE A 252 -7.95 -13.59 -26.37
CA PHE A 252 -8.75 -12.42 -26.00
C PHE A 252 -8.93 -11.46 -27.17
N SER A 253 -7.86 -11.19 -27.93
CA SER A 253 -7.91 -10.32 -29.10
C SER A 253 -8.84 -10.86 -30.20
N PHE A 254 -8.88 -12.19 -30.39
CA PHE A 254 -9.83 -12.82 -31.32
C PHE A 254 -11.28 -12.68 -30.86
N LEU A 255 -11.55 -12.90 -29.58
CA LEU A 255 -12.89 -12.75 -29.01
C LEU A 255 -13.38 -11.30 -29.09
N PHE A 256 -12.50 -10.35 -28.75
CA PHE A 256 -12.79 -8.92 -28.80
C PHE A 256 -13.09 -8.46 -30.23
N GLY A 257 -12.26 -8.85 -31.21
CA GLY A 257 -12.51 -8.53 -32.61
C GLY A 257 -13.81 -9.15 -33.17
N ARG A 258 -14.21 -10.32 -32.67
CA ARG A 258 -15.51 -10.92 -33.02
C ARG A 258 -16.68 -10.16 -32.39
N ALA A 259 -16.55 -9.72 -31.14
CA ALA A 259 -17.56 -8.93 -30.45
C ALA A 259 -17.74 -7.54 -31.12
N GLU A 260 -16.64 -6.91 -31.51
CA GLU A 260 -16.65 -5.62 -32.22
C GLU A 260 -17.36 -5.73 -33.56
N ARG A 261 -17.05 -6.75 -34.37
CA ARG A 261 -17.75 -7.00 -35.65
C ARG A 261 -19.25 -7.23 -35.46
N TRP A 262 -19.63 -8.01 -34.44
CA TRP A 262 -21.03 -8.25 -34.12
C TRP A 262 -21.75 -6.96 -33.67
N ALA A 263 -21.08 -6.10 -32.91
CA ALA A 263 -21.62 -4.81 -32.51
C ALA A 263 -21.81 -3.85 -33.69
N THR A 264 -20.89 -3.84 -34.66
CA THR A 264 -21.03 -3.04 -35.88
C THR A 264 -22.11 -3.56 -36.82
N GLU A 265 -22.28 -4.89 -36.92
CA GLU A 265 -23.29 -5.52 -37.78
C GLU A 265 -24.72 -5.31 -37.27
N ASN A 266 -24.89 -5.14 -35.96
CA ASN A 266 -26.16 -4.85 -35.31
C ASN A 266 -26.43 -3.35 -35.11
N LYS A 267 -25.59 -2.43 -35.61
CA LYS A 267 -25.89 -0.99 -35.57
C LYS A 267 -27.11 -0.76 -36.48
N PRO A 268 -28.27 -0.31 -35.96
CA PRO A 268 -29.46 -0.13 -36.79
C PRO A 268 -29.18 0.94 -37.85
N ARG A 269 -29.48 0.59 -39.10
CA ARG A 269 -29.35 1.41 -40.32
C ARG A 269 -30.09 2.77 -40.27
N SER A 270 -30.83 3.04 -39.19
CA SER A 270 -31.55 4.29 -38.97
C SER A 270 -30.67 5.40 -38.39
N MET A 271 -29.50 5.09 -37.82
CA MET A 271 -28.66 6.12 -37.18
C MET A 271 -27.72 6.80 -38.18
N ASP A 272 -27.19 6.04 -39.15
CA ASP A 272 -26.37 6.62 -40.22
C ASP A 272 -27.23 7.46 -41.20
N ARG A 273 -28.53 7.14 -41.32
CA ARG A 273 -29.47 7.94 -42.13
C ARG A 273 -29.85 9.27 -41.48
N VAL A 274 -29.84 9.36 -40.15
CA VAL A 274 -30.11 10.60 -39.42
C VAL A 274 -28.86 11.50 -39.42
N GLU A 275 -27.66 10.94 -39.33
CA GLU A 275 -26.41 11.71 -39.48
C GLU A 275 -26.24 12.23 -40.92
N GLU A 276 -26.58 11.45 -41.96
CA GLU A 276 -26.57 11.93 -43.36
C GLU A 276 -27.68 12.96 -43.65
N GLU A 277 -28.89 12.80 -43.09
CA GLU A 277 -29.97 13.79 -43.26
C GLU A 277 -29.71 15.09 -42.46
N GLU A 278 -29.04 15.04 -41.30
CA GLU A 278 -28.64 16.24 -40.54
C GLU A 278 -27.43 16.96 -41.17
N GLU A 279 -26.48 16.26 -41.79
CA GLU A 279 -25.36 16.89 -42.54
C GLU A 279 -25.82 17.50 -43.88
N GLU A 280 -26.81 16.91 -44.58
CA GLU A 280 -27.39 17.49 -45.79
C GLU A 280 -28.30 18.71 -45.50
N GLU A 281 -28.98 18.76 -44.35
CA GLU A 281 -29.80 19.93 -43.96
C GLU A 281 -28.96 21.13 -43.46
N GLU A 282 -27.71 20.94 -43.02
CA GLU A 282 -26.82 22.04 -42.62
C GLU A 282 -26.10 22.73 -43.80
N ASP A 283 -25.88 22.06 -44.94
CA ASP A 283 -25.17 22.63 -46.12
C ASP A 283 -26.10 23.41 -47.08
N ASP A 284 -27.42 23.23 -46.98
CA ASP A 284 -28.42 23.95 -47.77
C ASP A 284 -28.95 25.24 -47.08
N GLY A 285 -28.37 25.61 -45.94
CA GLY A 285 -28.74 26.78 -45.15
C GLY A 285 -27.63 27.83 -45.02
N TYR A 286 -27.42 28.64 -46.08
CA TYR A 286 -26.81 29.99 -46.19
C TYR A 286 -25.70 30.15 -47.25
#